data_AF-A0A193G4G2-F1
#
_entry.id   AF-A0A193G4G2-F1
#
_cell.length_a   1.000
_cell.length_b   1.000
_cell.length_c   1.000
_cell.angle_alpha   90.00
_cell.angle_beta   90.00
_cell.angle_gamma   90.00
#
_symmetry.space_group_name_H-M   'P 1'
#
loop_
_entity.id
_entity.type
_entity.pdbx_description
1 polymer ?
#
loop_
_entity_poly.entity_id
_entity_poly.type
_entity_poly.pdbx_seq_one_letter_code
_entity_poly.pdbx_strand_id
1 'polypeptide(L)'
;MAITIDFPNPLRDWIARNLGRGVAAPDIVSELIAQRTPPELAAAMVGAVAHALAHGTPLADGKLILDPHEHGAGAPYRAGAMRLPSGPRILAHDREICVLARMARPSTAILADVLDAEECLGMFFRPGETPLIERIERRIACLTGLPMDHGEGLQILRYPTGAENTPHFDYLMPTNAANRDSLARSGQRVCTLIMYLNEVPAGGETTFPESGWTIVPRRGHALSFEYGNAAGQTDPASLHAGAPVRAGEKWIATKWLRSRKFMPRGG
;
A
#
# COMPACT_ATOMS: atom_id res chain seq x y z
N MET A 1 23.41 0.60 11.28
CA MET A 1 23.85 0.07 12.59
C MET A 1 22.62 -0.49 13.26
N ALA A 2 22.63 -1.78 13.64
CA ALA A 2 21.51 -2.40 14.33
C ALA A 2 21.35 -1.79 15.72
N ILE A 3 20.12 -1.41 16.07
CA ILE A 3 19.78 -0.86 17.39
C ILE A 3 19.20 -2.01 18.20
N THR A 4 19.83 -2.33 19.33
CA THR A 4 19.28 -3.30 20.27
C THR A 4 18.41 -2.59 21.28
N ILE A 5 17.16 -3.02 21.39
CA ILE A 5 16.17 -2.43 22.29
C ILE A 5 15.66 -3.51 23.25
N ASP A 6 15.43 -3.13 24.50
CA ASP A 6 14.81 -4.03 25.46
C ASP A 6 13.38 -4.35 25.01
N PHE A 7 13.09 -5.65 24.88
CA PHE A 7 11.79 -6.14 24.49
C PHE A 7 11.30 -7.16 25.53
N PRO A 8 10.63 -6.70 26.59
CA PRO A 8 10.27 -7.55 27.70
C PRO A 8 9.40 -8.73 27.28
N ASN A 9 9.75 -9.94 27.71
CA ASN A 9 8.99 -11.16 27.45
C ASN A 9 7.49 -11.03 27.80
N PRO A 10 7.07 -10.37 28.90
CA PRO A 10 5.65 -10.17 29.19
C PRO A 10 4.91 -9.35 28.11
N LEU A 11 5.59 -8.35 27.53
CA LEU A 11 5.04 -7.49 26.48
C LEU A 11 4.92 -8.25 25.16
N ARG A 12 5.98 -8.94 24.76
CA ARG A 12 6.02 -9.83 23.61
C ARG A 12 4.92 -10.88 23.66
N ASP A 13 4.77 -11.55 24.80
CA ASP A 13 3.75 -12.58 24.99
C ASP A 13 2.34 -11.98 24.99
N TRP A 14 2.17 -10.76 25.50
CA TRP A 14 0.91 -10.03 25.41
C TRP A 14 0.55 -9.69 23.96
N ILE A 15 1.51 -9.21 23.16
CA ILE A 15 1.31 -8.96 21.72
C ILE A 15 0.93 -10.27 21.01
N ALA A 16 1.69 -11.35 21.27
CA ALA A 16 1.47 -12.65 20.64
C ALA A 16 0.08 -13.22 20.96
N ARG A 17 -0.37 -13.12 22.22
CA ARG A 17 -1.71 -13.53 22.65
C ARG A 17 -2.81 -12.72 21.94
N ASN A 18 -2.65 -11.41 21.81
CA ASN A 18 -3.68 -10.57 21.16
C ASN A 18 -3.76 -10.83 19.65
N LEU A 19 -2.62 -10.96 18.97
CA LEU A 19 -2.59 -11.39 17.57
C LEU A 19 -3.21 -12.78 17.38
N GLY A 20 -2.91 -13.72 18.28
CA GLY A 20 -3.51 -15.06 18.28
C GLY A 20 -5.03 -15.08 18.51
N ARG A 21 -5.57 -14.07 19.20
CA ARG A 21 -7.01 -13.85 19.38
C ARG A 21 -7.68 -13.13 18.20
N GLY A 22 -6.90 -12.74 17.19
CA GLY A 22 -7.39 -12.06 16.00
C GLY A 22 -7.52 -10.54 16.14
N VAL A 23 -6.95 -9.94 17.18
CA VAL A 23 -6.86 -8.47 17.29
C VAL A 23 -5.96 -7.94 16.18
N ALA A 24 -6.39 -6.88 15.48
CA ALA A 24 -5.63 -6.36 14.35
C ALA A 24 -4.33 -5.70 14.84
N ALA A 25 -3.24 -5.90 14.11
CA ALA A 25 -1.94 -5.33 14.46
C ALA A 25 -1.96 -3.79 14.65
N PRO A 26 -2.68 -2.99 13.84
CA PRO A 26 -2.80 -1.54 14.07
C PRO A 26 -3.46 -1.17 15.41
N ASP A 27 -4.40 -1.99 15.90
CA ASP A 27 -5.07 -1.75 17.18
C ASP A 27 -4.11 -2.01 18.35
N ILE A 28 -3.28 -3.05 18.22
CA ILE A 28 -2.23 -3.35 19.19
C ILE A 28 -1.15 -2.24 19.17
N VAL A 29 -0.78 -1.73 18.00
CA VAL A 29 0.15 -0.59 17.86
C VAL A 29 -0.45 0.65 18.54
N SER A 30 -1.73 0.94 18.31
CA SER A 30 -2.42 2.08 18.91
C SER A 30 -2.47 1.98 20.43
N GLU A 31 -2.71 0.78 20.97
CA GLU A 31 -2.68 0.52 22.41
C GLU A 31 -1.28 0.74 23.01
N LEU A 32 -0.22 0.29 22.33
CA LEU A 32 1.16 0.51 22.79
C LEU A 32 1.54 2.00 22.78
N ILE A 33 1.07 2.75 21.77
CA ILE A 33 1.24 4.21 21.70
C ILE A 33 0.50 4.91 22.83
N ALA A 34 -0.74 4.48 23.13
CA ALA A 34 -1.51 5.00 24.26
C ALA A 34 -0.80 4.76 25.61
N GLN A 35 -0.04 3.67 25.71
CA GLN A 35 0.82 3.35 26.85
C GLN A 35 2.22 4.00 26.79
N ARG A 36 2.40 5.01 25.93
CA ARG A 36 3.63 5.82 25.77
C ARG A 36 4.81 5.11 25.12
N THR A 37 4.56 4.04 24.35
CA THR A 37 5.60 3.47 23.48
C THR A 37 5.76 4.37 22.24
N PRO A 38 6.99 4.76 21.85
CA PRO A 38 7.21 5.52 20.61
C PRO A 38 6.57 4.81 19.40
N PRO A 39 5.92 5.53 18.46
CA PRO A 39 5.18 4.92 17.36
C PRO A 39 5.98 3.94 16.51
N GLU A 40 7.21 4.31 16.15
CA GLU A 40 8.13 3.48 15.37
C GLU A 40 8.49 2.18 16.13
N LEU A 41 8.70 2.28 17.44
CA LEU A 41 9.00 1.15 18.30
C LEU A 41 7.79 0.22 18.49
N ALA A 42 6.59 0.79 18.65
CA ALA A 42 5.34 0.05 18.75
C ALA A 42 5.08 -0.76 17.47
N ALA A 43 5.22 -0.11 16.31
CA ALA A 43 5.11 -0.77 15.01
C ALA A 43 6.13 -1.90 14.85
N ALA A 44 7.40 -1.65 15.22
CA ALA A 44 8.46 -2.65 15.12
C ALA A 44 8.24 -3.86 16.05
N MET A 45 7.83 -3.63 17.31
CA MET A 45 7.53 -4.71 18.27
C MET A 45 6.37 -5.59 17.80
N VAL A 46 5.28 -4.97 17.33
CA VAL A 46 4.11 -5.72 16.83
C VAL A 46 4.46 -6.44 15.53
N GLY A 47 5.19 -5.79 14.63
CA GLY A 47 5.69 -6.37 13.38
C GLY A 47 6.57 -7.60 13.61
N ALA A 48 7.51 -7.52 14.55
CA ALA A 48 8.42 -8.63 14.88
C ALA A 48 7.66 -9.86 15.41
N VAL A 49 6.70 -9.66 16.31
CA VAL A 49 5.88 -10.76 16.86
C VAL A 49 4.93 -11.33 15.81
N ALA A 50 4.30 -10.47 15.00
CA ALA A 50 3.45 -10.91 13.90
C ALA A 50 4.22 -11.73 12.86
N HIS A 51 5.45 -11.32 12.54
CA HIS A 51 6.36 -12.07 11.67
C HIS A 51 6.70 -13.44 12.27
N ALA A 52 7.12 -13.48 13.54
CA ALA A 52 7.48 -14.73 14.21
C ALA A 52 6.31 -15.75 14.22
N LEU A 53 5.09 -15.29 14.52
CA LEU A 53 3.89 -16.11 14.48
C LEU A 53 3.53 -16.57 13.05
N ALA A 54 3.69 -15.71 12.05
CA ALA A 54 3.37 -16.04 10.66
C ALA A 54 4.35 -17.05 10.04
N HIS A 55 5.61 -17.04 10.48
CA HIS A 55 6.68 -17.89 9.95
C HIS A 55 7.11 -19.03 10.87
N GLY A 56 6.47 -19.18 12.04
CA GLY A 56 6.79 -20.22 13.01
C GLY A 56 8.20 -20.11 13.60
N THR A 57 8.80 -18.91 13.57
CA THR A 57 10.13 -18.68 14.14
C THR A 57 10.03 -18.36 15.63
N PRO A 58 11.10 -18.63 16.42
CA PRO A 58 11.11 -18.31 17.84
C PRO A 58 10.88 -16.81 18.09
N LEU A 59 10.05 -16.50 19.08
CA LEU A 59 9.83 -15.14 19.53
C LEU A 59 11.12 -14.60 20.19
N ALA A 60 11.45 -13.33 19.91
CA ALA A 60 12.66 -12.67 20.43
C ALA A 60 12.72 -12.72 21.96
N ASP A 61 13.86 -13.11 22.54
CA ASP A 61 14.00 -13.31 23.99
C ASP A 61 14.65 -12.09 24.67
N GLY A 62 13.83 -11.30 25.38
CA GLY A 62 14.23 -10.15 26.18
C GLY A 62 14.77 -8.94 25.41
N LYS A 63 15.23 -9.12 24.17
CA LYS A 63 15.84 -8.07 23.33
C LYS A 63 15.32 -8.17 21.91
N LEU A 64 14.96 -7.02 21.36
CA LEU A 64 14.63 -6.86 19.95
C LEU A 64 15.80 -6.15 19.26
N ILE A 65 16.41 -6.84 18.31
CA ILE A 65 17.40 -6.23 17.43
C ILE A 65 16.62 -5.60 16.29
N LEU A 66 16.56 -4.27 16.27
CA LEU A 66 16.12 -3.51 15.12
C LEU A 66 17.32 -3.32 14.22
N ASP A 67 17.58 -4.31 13.37
CA ASP A 67 18.43 -4.08 12.22
C ASP A 67 17.56 -3.45 11.12
N PRO A 68 17.82 -2.21 10.66
CA PRO A 68 17.13 -1.65 9.50
C PRO A 68 17.24 -2.53 8.24
N HIS A 69 18.09 -3.58 8.26
CA HIS A 69 18.26 -4.55 7.20
C HIS A 69 17.68 -5.96 7.49
N GLU A 70 17.26 -6.31 8.71
CA GLU A 70 16.71 -7.64 9.02
C GLU A 70 15.17 -7.66 8.95
N HIS A 71 14.64 -7.52 7.74
CA HIS A 71 13.29 -7.99 7.43
C HIS A 71 13.37 -9.47 7.01
N GLY A 72 13.28 -10.39 7.98
CA GLY A 72 13.07 -11.83 7.78
C GLY A 72 14.29 -12.60 7.23
N ALA A 73 14.50 -13.83 7.71
CA ALA A 73 15.49 -14.78 7.20
C ALA A 73 15.14 -15.34 5.80
N GLY A 74 14.72 -14.48 4.89
CA GLY A 74 14.61 -14.72 3.45
C GLY A 74 15.56 -13.77 2.73
N ALA A 75 15.97 -14.11 1.50
CA ALA A 75 16.81 -13.20 0.71
C ALA A 75 16.17 -11.79 0.66
N PRO A 76 16.96 -10.72 0.85
CA PRO A 76 16.43 -9.35 0.91
C PRO A 76 15.60 -9.06 -0.35
N TYR A 77 14.45 -8.40 -0.18
CA TYR A 77 13.56 -8.06 -1.29
C TYR A 77 14.37 -7.37 -2.39
N ARG A 78 14.36 -7.99 -3.59
CA ARG A 78 14.89 -7.42 -4.82
C ARG A 78 13.72 -6.94 -5.67
N ALA A 79 13.68 -5.63 -5.91
CA ALA A 79 12.71 -5.03 -6.81
C ALA A 79 12.86 -5.64 -8.21
N GLY A 80 11.75 -6.10 -8.78
CA GLY A 80 11.70 -6.47 -10.18
C GLY A 80 11.71 -5.24 -11.08
N ALA A 81 11.79 -5.46 -12.40
CA ALA A 81 11.51 -4.39 -13.35
C ALA A 81 10.08 -3.85 -13.13
N MET A 82 9.93 -2.53 -13.14
CA MET A 82 8.61 -1.90 -13.08
C MET A 82 7.75 -2.38 -14.25
N ARG A 83 6.46 -2.58 -13.98
CA ARG A 83 5.44 -2.88 -15.00
C ARG A 83 5.23 -1.70 -15.94
N LEU A 84 5.41 -0.47 -15.45
CA LEU A 84 5.37 0.73 -16.26
C LEU A 84 6.53 0.72 -17.28
N PRO A 85 6.26 0.88 -18.59
CA PRO A 85 7.31 1.00 -19.62
C PRO A 85 8.35 2.04 -19.26
N SER A 86 9.61 1.82 -19.63
CA SER A 86 10.70 2.78 -19.41
C SER A 86 10.54 4.04 -20.25
N GLY A 87 11.04 5.18 -19.76
CA GLY A 87 11.07 6.44 -20.49
C GLY A 87 10.21 7.55 -19.87
N PRO A 88 10.30 8.78 -20.42
CA PRO A 88 9.60 9.96 -19.91
C PRO A 88 8.17 10.09 -20.43
N ARG A 89 7.78 9.33 -21.47
CA ARG A 89 6.44 9.34 -22.07
C ARG A 89 5.99 7.91 -22.31
N ILE A 90 4.76 7.60 -21.91
CA ILE A 90 4.15 6.29 -22.08
C ILE A 90 2.89 6.47 -22.90
N LEU A 91 2.82 5.82 -24.07
CA LEU A 91 1.57 5.77 -24.85
C LEU A 91 0.58 4.85 -24.14
N ALA A 92 -0.44 5.44 -23.50
CA ALA A 92 -1.55 4.70 -22.93
C ALA A 92 -2.64 4.49 -24.00
N HIS A 93 -3.76 3.88 -23.59
CA HIS A 93 -4.83 3.48 -24.52
C HIS A 93 -5.36 4.62 -25.40
N ASP A 94 -5.60 5.79 -24.83
CA ASP A 94 -6.29 6.91 -25.47
C ASP A 94 -5.52 8.24 -25.39
N ARG A 95 -4.37 8.26 -24.73
CA ARG A 95 -3.52 9.44 -24.56
C ARG A 95 -2.09 9.05 -24.24
N GLU A 96 -1.19 10.00 -24.38
CA GLU A 96 0.18 9.86 -23.91
C GLU A 96 0.30 10.40 -22.49
N ILE A 97 0.99 9.66 -21.62
CA ILE A 97 1.19 9.97 -20.21
C ILE A 97 2.64 10.36 -19.97
N CYS A 98 2.85 11.55 -19.39
CA CYS A 98 4.19 11.99 -19.01
C CYS A 98 4.58 11.39 -17.65
N VAL A 99 5.79 10.84 -17.56
CA VAL A 99 6.36 10.33 -16.32
C VAL A 99 7.21 11.42 -15.69
N LEU A 100 6.70 12.03 -14.62
CA LEU A 100 7.33 13.18 -13.96
C LEU A 100 8.54 12.77 -13.13
N ALA A 101 8.47 11.61 -12.47
CA ALA A 101 9.55 11.09 -11.65
C ALA A 101 9.45 9.57 -11.52
N ARG A 102 10.58 8.93 -11.23
CA ARG A 102 10.68 7.51 -10.85
C ARG A 102 11.56 7.36 -9.64
N MET A 103 11.21 6.41 -8.80
CA MET A 103 11.96 6.08 -7.60
C MET A 103 12.09 4.56 -7.51
N ALA A 104 13.27 4.10 -7.04
CA ALA A 104 13.62 2.68 -7.10
C ALA A 104 13.09 1.85 -5.93
N ARG A 105 12.75 2.46 -4.78
CA ARG A 105 12.34 1.71 -3.58
C ARG A 105 11.35 2.48 -2.68
N PRO A 106 10.07 2.07 -2.60
CA PRO A 106 9.47 1.03 -3.45
C PRO A 106 9.52 1.48 -4.91
N SER A 107 9.45 0.53 -5.85
CA SER A 107 9.37 0.83 -7.28
C SER A 107 8.15 1.71 -7.55
N THR A 108 8.37 2.99 -7.86
CA THR A 108 7.34 4.02 -7.87
C THR A 108 7.50 4.98 -9.05
N ALA A 109 6.40 5.45 -9.62
CA ALA A 109 6.39 6.53 -10.61
C ALA A 109 5.27 7.55 -10.33
N ILE A 110 5.56 8.82 -10.66
CA ILE A 110 4.58 9.91 -10.69
C ILE A 110 4.18 10.13 -12.15
N LEU A 111 2.89 10.00 -12.44
CA LEU A 111 2.32 10.09 -13.78
C LEU A 111 1.44 11.35 -13.89
N ALA A 112 1.67 12.17 -14.91
CA ALA A 112 0.84 13.34 -15.19
C ALA A 112 -0.37 12.99 -16.05
N ASP A 113 -1.47 13.70 -15.83
CA ASP A 113 -2.67 13.72 -16.69
C ASP A 113 -3.26 12.33 -17.00
N VAL A 114 -3.15 11.44 -16.00
CA VAL A 114 -3.75 10.11 -16.05
C VAL A 114 -5.25 10.21 -16.09
N LEU A 115 -5.85 11.18 -15.39
CA LEU A 115 -7.29 11.46 -15.41
C LEU A 115 -7.55 12.91 -15.82
N ASP A 116 -8.67 13.14 -16.52
CA ASP A 116 -9.21 14.49 -16.71
C ASP A 116 -10.17 14.91 -15.57
N ALA A 117 -10.71 16.13 -15.68
CA ALA A 117 -11.55 16.74 -14.67
C ALA A 117 -12.89 16.02 -14.45
N GLU A 118 -13.47 15.41 -15.49
CA GLU A 118 -14.75 14.72 -15.45
C GLU A 118 -14.59 13.30 -14.88
N GLU A 119 -13.46 12.65 -15.21
CA GLU A 119 -13.02 11.35 -14.72
C GLU A 119 -12.86 11.27 -13.17
N CYS A 120 -13.02 12.39 -12.46
CA CYS A 120 -12.70 12.57 -11.03
C CYS A 120 -13.88 12.48 -10.02
N LEU A 121 -15.13 12.21 -10.42
CA LEU A 121 -16.33 12.58 -9.60
C LEU A 121 -17.11 11.44 -8.87
N GLY A 122 -16.57 10.23 -8.64
CA GLY A 122 -17.37 9.09 -8.11
C GLY A 122 -17.20 8.68 -6.63
N MET A 123 -17.80 7.55 -6.19
CA MET A 123 -17.59 6.95 -4.85
C MET A 123 -17.13 5.47 -4.87
N PHE A 124 -17.75 4.58 -5.63
CA PHE A 124 -17.26 3.22 -5.90
C PHE A 124 -17.80 2.75 -7.24
N PHE A 125 -16.96 2.12 -8.06
CA PHE A 125 -17.39 1.56 -9.35
C PHE A 125 -16.98 0.10 -9.51
N ARG A 126 -17.90 -0.71 -10.01
CA ARG A 126 -17.61 -2.04 -10.55
C ARG A 126 -16.73 -1.89 -11.80
N PRO A 127 -15.92 -2.92 -12.13
CA PRO A 127 -15.20 -2.95 -13.38
C PRO A 127 -16.13 -2.71 -14.57
N GLY A 128 -15.76 -1.78 -15.45
CA GLY A 128 -16.54 -1.39 -16.62
C GLY A 128 -17.94 -0.83 -16.33
N GLU A 129 -18.22 -0.33 -15.12
CA GLU A 129 -19.59 0.10 -14.75
C GLU A 129 -20.16 1.20 -15.64
N THR A 130 -19.31 2.12 -16.10
CA THR A 130 -19.68 3.18 -17.04
C THR A 130 -18.64 3.29 -18.15
N PRO A 131 -18.97 3.87 -19.32
CA PRO A 131 -17.99 4.11 -20.38
C PRO A 131 -16.78 4.93 -19.92
N LEU A 132 -16.97 5.82 -18.93
CA LEU A 132 -15.89 6.60 -18.31
C LEU A 132 -14.92 5.68 -17.56
N ILE A 133 -15.46 4.84 -16.67
CA ILE A 133 -14.67 3.91 -15.87
C ILE A 133 -13.97 2.89 -16.74
N GLU A 134 -14.65 2.37 -17.75
CA GLU A 134 -14.08 1.42 -18.69
C GLU A 134 -12.89 2.04 -19.48
N ARG A 135 -12.98 3.31 -19.89
CA ARG A 135 -11.86 4.04 -20.51
C ARG A 135 -10.67 4.19 -19.55
N ILE A 136 -10.93 4.59 -18.31
CA ILE A 136 -9.89 4.71 -17.28
C ILE A 136 -9.21 3.35 -17.04
N GLU A 137 -9.98 2.28 -16.91
CA GLU A 137 -9.46 0.93 -16.67
C GLU A 137 -8.65 0.39 -17.86
N ARG A 138 -9.05 0.69 -19.10
CA ARG A 138 -8.23 0.43 -20.30
C ARG A 138 -6.90 1.18 -20.26
N ARG A 139 -6.90 2.44 -19.82
CA ARG A 139 -5.69 3.24 -19.65
C ARG A 139 -4.75 2.62 -18.62
N ILE A 140 -5.28 2.18 -17.48
CA ILE A 140 -4.52 1.49 -16.42
C ILE A 140 -3.96 0.15 -16.92
N ALA A 141 -4.75 -0.63 -17.65
CA ALA A 141 -4.31 -1.90 -18.23
C ALA A 141 -3.14 -1.69 -19.21
N CYS A 142 -3.23 -0.67 -20.07
CA CYS A 142 -2.16 -0.30 -20.99
C CYS A 142 -0.90 0.18 -20.26
N LEU A 143 -1.04 1.02 -19.24
CA LEU A 143 0.09 1.51 -18.42
C LEU A 143 0.83 0.37 -17.72
N THR A 144 0.10 -0.58 -17.13
CA THR A 144 0.67 -1.61 -16.25
C THR A 144 0.95 -2.94 -16.95
N GLY A 145 0.54 -3.09 -18.21
CA GLY A 145 0.61 -4.36 -18.93
C GLY A 145 -0.25 -5.48 -18.33
N LEU A 146 -1.11 -5.18 -17.35
CA LEU A 146 -2.02 -6.15 -16.74
C LEU A 146 -3.39 -6.11 -17.44
N PRO A 147 -4.02 -7.27 -17.71
CA PRO A 147 -5.39 -7.29 -18.24
C PRO A 147 -6.37 -6.57 -17.32
N MET A 148 -7.42 -5.96 -17.89
CA MET A 148 -8.42 -5.20 -17.12
C MET A 148 -9.07 -6.02 -16.01
N ASP A 149 -9.28 -7.32 -16.24
CA ASP A 149 -9.92 -8.23 -15.28
C ASP A 149 -9.01 -8.63 -14.11
N HIS A 150 -7.77 -8.13 -14.05
CA HIS A 150 -6.92 -8.19 -12.85
C HIS A 150 -7.21 -7.06 -11.87
N GLY A 151 -7.95 -6.03 -12.28
CA GLY A 151 -8.27 -4.88 -11.44
C GLY A 151 -9.46 -5.13 -10.51
N GLU A 152 -9.30 -4.79 -9.23
CA GLU A 152 -10.46 -4.59 -8.34
C GLU A 152 -11.29 -3.38 -8.78
N GLY A 153 -12.53 -3.27 -8.31
CA GLY A 153 -13.36 -2.07 -8.59
C GLY A 153 -12.66 -0.77 -8.16
N LEU A 154 -12.90 0.31 -8.90
CA LEU A 154 -12.31 1.61 -8.59
C LEU A 154 -12.95 2.16 -7.31
N GLN A 155 -12.13 2.46 -6.31
CA GLN A 155 -12.59 3.04 -5.05
C GLN A 155 -12.30 4.53 -5.01
N ILE A 156 -13.29 5.36 -4.71
CA ILE A 156 -13.06 6.79 -4.49
C ILE A 156 -13.14 7.09 -3.00
N LEU A 157 -12.18 7.86 -2.50
CA LEU A 157 -12.10 8.26 -1.10
C LEU A 157 -12.06 9.78 -0.99
N ARG A 158 -12.80 10.30 -0.02
CA ARG A 158 -12.79 11.70 0.39
C ARG A 158 -12.19 11.83 1.78
N TYR A 159 -11.22 12.73 1.92
CA TYR A 159 -10.61 13.11 3.19
C TYR A 159 -10.94 14.59 3.45
N PRO A 160 -11.85 14.90 4.40
CA PRO A 160 -12.04 16.28 4.84
C PRO A 160 -10.82 16.80 5.61
N THR A 161 -10.79 18.10 5.91
CA THR A 161 -9.77 18.68 6.80
C THR A 161 -9.66 17.89 8.11
N GLY A 162 -8.43 17.58 8.52
CA GLY A 162 -8.09 16.76 9.68
C GLY A 162 -8.05 15.26 9.42
N ALA A 163 -8.69 14.77 8.36
CA ALA A 163 -8.67 13.35 8.04
C ALA A 163 -7.30 12.91 7.49
N GLU A 164 -6.91 11.71 7.87
CA GLU A 164 -5.67 11.06 7.48
C GLU A 164 -5.93 9.58 7.17
N ASN A 165 -4.89 8.90 6.69
CA ASN A 165 -4.88 7.45 6.61
C ASN A 165 -3.59 6.95 7.26
N THR A 166 -3.74 6.15 8.34
CA THR A 166 -2.61 5.61 9.11
C THR A 166 -1.71 4.73 8.23
N PRO A 167 -0.41 4.60 8.55
CA PRO A 167 0.50 3.73 7.81
C PRO A 167 -0.02 2.30 7.65
N HIS A 168 -0.06 1.81 6.41
CA HIS A 168 -0.54 0.48 6.09
C HIS A 168 0.11 -0.07 4.80
N PHE A 169 -0.14 -1.37 4.57
CA PHE A 169 0.22 -2.06 3.34
C PHE A 169 -1.04 -2.35 2.53
N ASP A 170 -0.92 -2.25 1.21
CA ASP A 170 -2.00 -2.63 0.30
C ASP A 170 -2.02 -4.12 -0.03
N TYR A 171 -0.88 -4.81 0.04
CA TYR A 171 -0.84 -6.26 -0.15
C TYR A 171 -1.60 -6.98 0.96
N LEU A 172 -2.19 -8.11 0.60
CA LEU A 172 -2.96 -8.92 1.53
C LEU A 172 -2.04 -9.76 2.39
N MET A 173 -2.08 -9.52 3.69
CA MET A 173 -1.49 -10.42 4.68
C MET A 173 -2.43 -11.61 4.91
N PRO A 174 -1.95 -12.87 4.83
CA PRO A 174 -2.79 -14.07 4.99
C PRO A 174 -3.18 -14.35 6.47
N THR A 175 -3.26 -13.31 7.29
CA THR A 175 -3.50 -13.41 8.74
C THR A 175 -4.96 -13.73 9.06
N ASN A 176 -5.91 -13.32 8.22
CA ASN A 176 -7.34 -13.61 8.39
C ASN A 176 -7.91 -14.48 7.25
N ALA A 177 -9.04 -15.14 7.53
CA ALA A 177 -9.69 -16.05 6.57
C ALA A 177 -10.11 -15.34 5.28
N ALA A 178 -10.65 -14.12 5.38
CA ALA A 178 -11.08 -13.35 4.21
C ALA A 178 -9.91 -13.06 3.24
N ASN A 179 -8.74 -12.71 3.77
CA ASN A 179 -7.53 -12.49 2.99
C ASN A 179 -7.00 -13.79 2.41
N ARG A 180 -6.97 -14.89 3.17
CA ARG A 180 -6.57 -16.22 2.65
C ARG A 180 -7.47 -16.64 1.48
N ASP A 181 -8.78 -16.48 1.62
CA ASP A 181 -9.73 -16.81 0.57
C ASP A 181 -9.56 -15.90 -0.65
N SER A 182 -9.33 -14.59 -0.43
CA SER A 182 -9.08 -13.63 -1.51
C SER A 182 -7.79 -13.95 -2.27
N LEU A 183 -6.72 -14.29 -1.55
CA LEU A 183 -5.45 -14.74 -2.13
C LEU A 183 -5.64 -16.02 -2.94
N ALA A 184 -6.37 -17.01 -2.39
CA ALA A 184 -6.65 -18.27 -3.08
C ALA A 184 -7.43 -18.04 -4.40
N ARG A 185 -8.43 -17.16 -4.39
CA ARG A 185 -9.26 -16.86 -5.58
C ARG A 185 -8.57 -15.97 -6.61
N SER A 186 -8.01 -14.85 -6.17
CA SER A 186 -7.55 -13.75 -7.06
C SER A 186 -6.05 -13.53 -7.05
N GLY A 187 -5.31 -14.26 -6.22
CA GLY A 187 -3.89 -14.00 -6.00
C GLY A 187 -3.64 -12.73 -5.17
N GLN A 188 -2.37 -12.34 -5.11
CA GLN A 188 -1.89 -11.20 -4.33
C GLN A 188 -2.14 -9.89 -5.09
N ARG A 189 -2.33 -8.78 -4.37
CA ARG A 189 -2.22 -7.44 -4.96
C ARG A 189 -0.75 -7.17 -5.27
N VAL A 190 -0.46 -6.66 -6.45
CA VAL A 190 0.93 -6.46 -6.92
C VAL A 190 1.28 -5.01 -7.18
N CYS A 191 0.27 -4.17 -7.39
CA CYS A 191 0.42 -2.76 -7.73
C CYS A 191 -0.80 -1.99 -7.23
N THR A 192 -0.55 -0.77 -6.77
CA THR A 192 -1.57 0.23 -6.48
C THR A 192 -1.39 1.44 -7.38
N LEU A 193 -2.50 1.99 -7.88
CA LEU A 193 -2.56 3.34 -8.44
C LEU A 193 -3.45 4.20 -7.56
N ILE A 194 -2.88 5.29 -7.02
CA ILE A 194 -3.60 6.36 -6.34
C ILE A 194 -3.67 7.54 -7.31
N MET A 195 -4.85 7.84 -7.83
CA MET A 195 -5.10 8.98 -8.72
C MET A 195 -5.68 10.14 -7.92
N TYR A 196 -5.07 11.32 -8.00
CA TYR A 196 -5.50 12.50 -7.26
C TYR A 196 -6.53 13.29 -8.06
N LEU A 197 -7.73 13.44 -7.49
CA LEU A 197 -8.90 13.97 -8.20
C LEU A 197 -9.05 15.49 -8.04
N ASN A 198 -8.33 16.06 -7.09
CA ASN A 198 -8.21 17.49 -6.86
C ASN A 198 -6.82 17.86 -6.29
N GLU A 199 -6.50 19.15 -6.31
CA GLU A 199 -5.37 19.68 -5.55
C GLU A 199 -5.78 19.95 -4.11
N VAL A 200 -4.86 19.75 -3.18
CA VAL A 200 -5.09 19.96 -1.75
C VAL A 200 -4.32 21.21 -1.32
N PRO A 201 -4.99 22.26 -0.80
CA PRO A 201 -4.32 23.51 -0.42
C PRO A 201 -3.19 23.35 0.60
N ALA A 202 -3.35 22.46 1.59
CA ALA A 202 -2.29 22.11 2.53
C ALA A 202 -2.50 20.71 3.13
N GLY A 203 -1.42 19.95 3.29
CA GLY A 203 -1.48 18.59 3.82
C GLY A 203 -1.94 17.56 2.77
N GLY A 204 -2.45 16.42 3.23
CA GLY A 204 -3.01 15.39 2.36
C GLY A 204 -1.98 14.64 1.51
N GLU A 205 -0.69 14.79 1.79
CA GLU A 205 0.36 14.13 1.04
C GLU A 205 0.28 12.60 1.19
N THR A 206 0.70 11.85 0.17
CA THR A 206 0.95 10.40 0.33
C THR A 206 2.40 10.21 0.75
N THR A 207 2.63 9.63 1.92
CA THR A 207 3.96 9.46 2.52
C THR A 207 4.38 8.00 2.50
N PHE A 208 5.68 7.75 2.32
CA PHE A 208 6.31 6.44 2.44
C PHE A 208 7.39 6.53 3.55
N PRO A 209 7.05 6.19 4.81
CA PRO A 209 7.94 6.41 5.95
C PRO A 209 9.29 5.72 5.81
N GLU A 210 9.30 4.48 5.32
CA GLU A 210 10.52 3.66 5.17
C GLU A 210 11.51 4.22 4.14
N SER A 211 11.02 4.89 3.09
CA SER A 211 11.87 5.51 2.07
C SER A 211 12.07 7.01 2.27
N GLY A 212 11.30 7.62 3.18
CA GLY A 212 11.39 9.05 3.52
C GLY A 212 10.80 10.00 2.47
N TRP A 213 10.12 9.50 1.43
CA TRP A 213 9.55 10.35 0.38
C TRP A 213 8.07 10.63 0.57
N THR A 214 7.65 11.77 0.02
CA THR A 214 6.30 12.29 0.15
C THR A 214 5.84 12.85 -1.19
N ILE A 215 4.60 12.55 -1.56
CA ILE A 215 3.98 12.94 -2.82
C ILE A 215 2.84 13.92 -2.54
N VAL A 216 2.97 15.13 -3.07
CA VAL A 216 1.94 16.17 -2.98
C VAL A 216 0.81 15.87 -3.98
N PRO A 217 -0.47 15.87 -3.57
CA PRO A 217 -1.58 15.64 -4.47
C PRO A 217 -1.67 16.72 -5.55
N ARG A 218 -1.67 16.29 -6.81
CA ARG A 218 -1.88 17.15 -7.98
C ARG A 218 -3.02 16.60 -8.81
N ARG A 219 -4.04 17.42 -9.07
CA ARG A 219 -5.23 16.99 -9.80
C ARG A 219 -4.85 16.33 -11.14
N GLY A 220 -5.46 15.18 -11.44
CA GLY A 220 -5.23 14.41 -12.65
C GLY A 220 -3.97 13.55 -12.63
N HIS A 221 -3.05 13.77 -11.68
CA HIS A 221 -1.84 12.96 -11.55
C HIS A 221 -2.14 11.65 -10.81
N ALA A 222 -1.29 10.65 -11.03
CA ALA A 222 -1.34 9.39 -10.32
C ALA A 222 0.01 9.01 -9.75
N LEU A 223 -0.03 8.40 -8.56
CA LEU A 223 1.06 7.68 -7.94
C LEU A 223 0.86 6.19 -8.21
N SER A 224 1.81 5.55 -8.87
CA SER A 224 1.86 4.10 -9.02
C SER A 224 3.02 3.54 -8.23
N PHE A 225 2.76 2.55 -7.38
CA PHE A 225 3.79 1.83 -6.64
C PHE A 225 3.52 0.32 -6.60
N GLU A 226 4.59 -0.45 -6.71
CA GLU A 226 4.57 -1.90 -6.77
C GLU A 226 5.22 -2.52 -5.54
N TYR A 227 4.66 -3.64 -5.10
CA TYR A 227 5.08 -4.29 -3.85
C TYR A 227 4.96 -5.81 -3.94
N GLY A 228 4.93 -6.38 -5.15
CA GLY A 228 5.00 -7.82 -5.39
C GLY A 228 6.04 -8.14 -6.44
N ASN A 229 6.93 -9.11 -6.22
CA ASN A 229 7.90 -9.54 -7.22
C ASN A 229 7.57 -10.92 -7.83
N ALA A 230 8.35 -11.34 -8.83
CA ALA A 230 8.18 -12.62 -9.51
C ALA A 230 8.38 -13.84 -8.58
N ALA A 231 9.08 -13.66 -7.45
CA ALA A 231 9.27 -14.70 -6.44
C ALA A 231 8.11 -14.77 -5.43
N GLY A 232 7.04 -13.99 -5.62
CA GLY A 232 5.90 -13.94 -4.71
C GLY A 232 6.17 -13.21 -3.39
N GLN A 233 7.29 -12.49 -3.28
CA GLN A 233 7.62 -11.69 -2.11
C GLN A 233 6.94 -10.32 -2.20
N THR A 234 6.69 -9.72 -1.04
CA THR A 234 6.17 -8.36 -0.91
C THR A 234 7.24 -7.38 -0.40
N ASP A 235 7.17 -6.11 -0.81
CA ASP A 235 8.14 -5.08 -0.40
C ASP A 235 7.69 -4.32 0.86
N PRO A 236 8.39 -4.45 2.01
CA PRO A 236 8.07 -3.67 3.21
C PRO A 236 8.27 -2.15 3.02
N ALA A 237 9.07 -1.71 2.05
CA ALA A 237 9.24 -0.29 1.77
C ALA A 237 7.96 0.36 1.18
N SER A 238 6.96 -0.44 0.82
CA SER A 238 5.66 0.06 0.36
C SER A 238 4.70 0.45 1.48
N LEU A 239 5.17 0.48 2.74
CA LEU A 239 4.43 1.06 3.85
C LEU A 239 4.13 2.51 3.49
N HIS A 240 2.85 2.87 3.49
CA HIS A 240 2.44 4.20 3.08
C HIS A 240 1.27 4.71 3.91
N ALA A 241 1.15 6.03 3.97
CA ALA A 241 0.12 6.73 4.73
C ALA A 241 -0.39 7.94 3.95
N GLY A 242 -1.61 8.37 4.27
CA GLY A 242 -2.12 9.68 3.86
C GLY A 242 -1.95 10.66 5.00
N ALA A 243 -1.07 11.66 4.83
CA ALA A 243 -0.88 12.71 5.82
C ALA A 243 -2.19 13.51 6.06
N PRO A 244 -2.39 14.08 7.25
CA PRO A 244 -3.56 14.90 7.55
C PRO A 244 -3.79 15.99 6.52
N VAL A 245 -5.03 16.14 6.04
CA VAL A 245 -5.43 17.31 5.26
C VAL A 245 -5.46 18.52 6.20
N ARG A 246 -4.59 19.51 5.98
CA ARG A 246 -4.52 20.71 6.83
C ARG A 246 -5.43 21.83 6.36
N ALA A 247 -5.76 21.89 5.07
CA ALA A 247 -6.73 22.82 4.51
C ALA A 247 -7.43 22.24 3.27
N GLY A 248 -8.74 22.48 3.15
CA GLY A 248 -9.57 22.01 2.05
C GLY A 248 -10.03 20.56 2.23
N GLU A 249 -10.02 19.79 1.15
CA GLU A 249 -10.33 18.37 1.14
C GLU A 249 -9.48 17.65 0.08
N LYS A 250 -9.30 16.34 0.24
CA LYS A 250 -8.61 15.48 -0.72
C LYS A 250 -9.57 14.43 -1.26
N TRP A 251 -9.61 14.30 -2.57
CA TRP A 251 -10.31 13.25 -3.29
C TRP A 251 -9.29 12.39 -4.04
N ILE A 252 -9.36 11.08 -3.87
CA ILE A 252 -8.53 10.12 -4.61
C ILE A 252 -9.37 8.99 -5.20
N ALA A 253 -8.95 8.48 -6.36
CA ALA A 253 -9.39 7.20 -6.88
C ALA A 253 -8.26 6.17 -6.72
N THR A 254 -8.55 5.05 -6.05
CA THR A 254 -7.60 3.97 -5.82
C THR A 254 -7.98 2.77 -6.66
N LYS A 255 -6.99 2.22 -7.38
CA LYS A 255 -7.10 0.97 -8.13
C LYS A 255 -6.05 -0.02 -7.62
N TRP A 256 -6.51 -1.15 -7.10
CA TRP A 256 -5.64 -2.28 -6.79
C TRP A 256 -5.63 -3.29 -7.93
N LEU A 257 -4.43 -3.75 -8.28
CA LEU A 257 -4.21 -4.72 -9.35
C LEU A 257 -3.73 -6.05 -8.77
N ARG A 258 -4.33 -7.15 -9.23
CA ARG A 258 -4.08 -8.51 -8.78
C ARG A 258 -3.08 -9.25 -9.68
N SER A 259 -2.38 -10.22 -9.09
CA SER A 259 -1.47 -11.10 -9.83
C SER A 259 -2.19 -12.09 -10.74
N ARG A 260 -3.48 -12.35 -10.51
CA ARG A 260 -4.37 -13.17 -11.33
C ARG A 260 -5.68 -12.43 -11.57
N LYS A 261 -6.52 -12.94 -12.47
CA LYS A 261 -7.89 -12.47 -12.66
C LYS A 261 -8.60 -12.28 -11.31
N PHE A 262 -9.15 -11.09 -11.10
CA PHE A 262 -9.89 -10.75 -9.91
C PHE A 262 -11.27 -11.43 -9.93
N MET A 263 -11.54 -12.19 -8.88
CA MET A 263 -12.79 -12.90 -8.65
C MET A 263 -13.41 -12.40 -7.34
N PRO A 264 -14.47 -11.57 -7.42
CA PRO A 264 -15.14 -11.06 -6.22
C PRO A 264 -15.70 -12.19 -5.37
N ARG A 265 -15.93 -11.94 -4.08
CA ARG A 265 -16.48 -12.95 -3.17
C ARG A 265 -17.93 -13.24 -3.60
N GLY A 266 -18.22 -14.51 -3.92
CA GLY A 266 -19.57 -14.96 -4.30
C GLY A 266 -19.93 -14.84 -5.79
N GLY A 267 -18.93 -14.61 -6.65
CA GLY A 267 -19.07 -14.69 -8.12
C GLY A 267 -18.46 -15.95 -8.71
#